data_AF-A0A0U5BAT9-F1
#
_entry.id   AF-A0A0U5BAT9-F1
#
_cell.length_a   1.000
_cell.length_b   1.000
_cell.length_c   1.000
_cell.angle_alpha   90.00
_cell.angle_beta   90.00
_cell.angle_gamma   90.00
#
_symmetry.space_group_name_H-M   'P 1'
#
loop_
_entity.id
_entity.type
_entity.pdbx_description
1 polymer ?
#
loop_
_entity_poly.entity_id
_entity_poly.type
_entity_poly.pdbx_seq_one_letter_code
_entity_poly.pdbx_strand_id
1 'polypeptide(L)' 'MITTSKLDKYIEKLLQMGIFKINDHQLYECSEKEVKQALFHALSRNRKVQVH' A
#
# COMPACT_ATOMS: atom_id res chain seq x y z
N MET A 1 -4.33 -17.33 -17.07
CA MET A 1 -4.94 -16.89 -15.80
C MET A 1 -3.84 -16.26 -14.98
N ILE A 2 -3.83 -14.93 -14.84
CA ILE A 2 -2.82 -14.23 -14.05
C ILE A 2 -3.16 -14.52 -12.59
N THR A 3 -2.37 -15.37 -11.93
CA THR A 3 -2.44 -15.55 -10.47
C THR A 3 -2.08 -14.21 -9.84
N THR A 4 -3.07 -13.40 -9.51
CA THR A 4 -2.88 -12.15 -8.76
C THR A 4 -2.24 -12.52 -7.42
N SER A 5 -0.94 -12.30 -7.31
CA SER A 5 -0.18 -12.47 -6.09
C SER A 5 -0.77 -11.59 -5.00
N LYS A 6 -0.71 -12.01 -3.73
CA LYS A 6 -1.22 -11.20 -2.60
C LYS A 6 -0.60 -9.80 -2.58
N LEU A 7 0.63 -9.67 -3.07
CA LEU A 7 1.34 -8.41 -3.25
C LEU A 7 0.59 -7.45 -4.18
N ASP A 8 0.11 -7.93 -5.33
CA ASP A 8 -0.61 -7.14 -6.32
C ASP A 8 -1.82 -6.43 -5.70
N LYS A 9 -2.59 -7.17 -4.88
CA LYS A 9 -3.73 -6.61 -4.13
C LYS A 9 -3.35 -5.53 -3.14
N TYR A 10 -2.14 -5.60 -2.56
CA TYR A 10 -1.66 -4.56 -1.65
C TYR A 10 -1.21 -3.32 -2.42
N ILE A 11 -0.56 -3.52 -3.56
CA ILE A 11 -0.17 -2.45 -4.49
C ILE A 11 -1.43 -1.72 -4.99
N GLU A 12 -2.44 -2.45 -5.49
CA GLU A 12 -3.71 -1.88 -5.94
C GLU A 12 -4.38 -1.02 -4.86
N LYS A 13 -4.41 -1.49 -3.60
CA LYS A 13 -4.97 -0.71 -2.48
C LYS A 13 -4.19 0.58 -2.23
N LEU A 14 -2.86 0.52 -2.27
CA LEU A 14 -2.03 1.72 -2.10
C LEU A 14 -2.27 2.73 -3.23
N LEU A 15 -2.38 2.25 -4.47
CA LEU A 15 -2.72 3.09 -5.62
C LEU A 15 -4.11 3.73 -5.48
N GLN A 16 -5.12 2.98 -5.01
CA GLN A 16 -6.46 3.51 -4.73
C GLN A 16 -6.45 4.58 -3.62
N MET A 17 -5.49 4.53 -2.70
CA MET A 17 -5.30 5.54 -1.65
C MET A 17 -4.47 6.74 -2.13
N GLY A 18 -4.05 6.77 -3.40
CA GLY A 18 -3.20 7.82 -3.96
C GLY A 18 -1.73 7.72 -3.56
N ILE A 19 -1.29 6.54 -3.10
CA ILE A 19 0.11 6.28 -2.74
C ILE A 19 0.76 5.57 -3.92
N PHE A 20 1.76 6.21 -4.52
CA PHE A 20 2.48 5.72 -5.70
C PHE A 20 3.96 5.44 -5.42
N LYS A 21 4.49 5.94 -4.29
CA LYS A 21 5.89 5.84 -3.89
C LYS A 21 6.03 5.56 -2.40
N ILE A 22 7.10 4.86 -2.01
CA ILE A 22 7.47 4.60 -0.61
C ILE A 22 8.92 5.03 -0.42
N ASN A 23 9.18 5.93 0.52
CA ASN A 23 10.49 6.52 0.91
C ASN A 23 11.27 7.28 -0.19
N ASP A 24 11.24 6.82 -1.43
CA ASP A 24 11.59 7.51 -2.69
C ASP A 24 11.38 6.58 -3.91
N HIS A 25 11.28 5.27 -3.65
CA HIS A 25 11.12 4.25 -4.67
C HIS A 25 9.68 4.16 -5.17
N GLN A 26 9.53 3.78 -6.45
CA GLN A 26 8.21 3.48 -6.98
C GLN A 26 7.66 2.20 -6.34
N LEU A 27 6.34 2.12 -6.26
CA LEU A 27 5.67 1.04 -5.53
C LEU A 27 6.03 -0.37 -6.02
N TYR A 28 6.34 -0.52 -7.31
CA TYR A 28 6.77 -1.78 -7.92
C TYR A 28 8.26 -2.11 -7.68
N GLU A 29 9.05 -1.13 -7.24
CA GLU A 29 10.46 -1.32 -6.85
C GLU A 29 10.60 -1.69 -5.37
N CYS A 30 9.49 -1.57 -4.62
CA CYS A 30 9.46 -1.84 -3.19
C CYS A 30 9.30 -3.33 -2.90
N SER A 31 9.92 -3.78 -1.81
CA SER A 31 9.76 -5.16 -1.33
C SER A 31 8.35 -5.39 -0.77
N GLU A 32 7.87 -6.64 -0.76
CA GLU A 32 6.56 -6.98 -0.18
C GLU A 32 6.41 -6.48 1.27
N LYS A 33 7.49 -6.51 2.05
CA LYS A 33 7.52 -6.01 3.43
C LYS A 33 7.24 -4.50 3.50
N GLU A 34 7.84 -3.73 2.60
CA GLU A 34 7.67 -2.27 2.52
C GLU A 34 6.25 -1.91 2.08
N VAL A 35 5.75 -2.59 1.05
CA VAL A 35 4.37 -2.43 0.57
C VAL A 35 3.37 -2.72 1.69
N LYS A 36 3.56 -3.81 2.45
CA LYS A 36 2.71 -4.15 3.61
C LYS A 36 2.78 -3.10 4.70
N GLN A 37 3.98 -2.61 5.04
CA GLN A 37 4.15 -1.56 6.04
C GLN A 37 3.47 -0.27 5.60
N ALA A 38 3.69 0.18 4.37
CA ALA A 38 3.05 1.38 3.83
C ALA A 38 1.53 1.25 3.87
N LEU A 39 0.98 0.10 3.47
CA LEU A 39 -0.46 -0.16 3.52
C LEU A 39 -0.98 -0.12 4.97
N PHE A 40 -0.28 -0.75 5.90
CA PHE A 40 -0.65 -0.71 7.32
C PHE A 40 -0.64 0.73 7.87
N HIS A 41 0.39 1.51 7.58
CA HIS A 41 0.49 2.91 7.98
C HIS A 41 -0.63 3.76 7.35
N ALA A 42 -0.91 3.58 6.07
CA ALA A 42 -1.97 4.31 5.37
C ALA A 42 -3.36 3.99 5.94
N LEU A 43 -3.66 2.71 6.17
CA LEU A 43 -4.93 2.29 6.77
C LEU A 43 -5.07 2.76 8.21
N SER A 44 -3.99 2.70 9.00
CA SER A 44 -3.96 3.18 10.38
C SER A 44 -4.16 4.70 10.46
N ARG A 45 -3.60 5.46 9.51
CA ARG A 45 -3.79 6.91 9.41
C ARG A 45 -5.25 7.26 9.07
N ASN A 46 -5.86 6.58 8.10
CA ASN A 46 -7.28 6.80 7.76
C ASN A 46 -8.21 6.45 8.93
N ARG A 47 -7.87 5.41 9.71
CA ARG A 47 -8.66 5.03 10.88
C ARG A 47 -8.62 6.07 12.01
N LYS A 48 -7.54 6.85 12.14
CA LYS A 48 -7.46 7.95 13.13
C LYS A 48 -8.25 9.19 12.73
N VAL A 49 -8.52 9.39 11.43
CA VAL A 49 -9.28 10.55 10.93
C VAL A 49 -10.79 10.35 11.11
N GLN A 50 -11.27 9.12 11.21
CA GLN A 50 -12.70 8.79 11.28
C GLN A 50 -13.25 8.65 12.71
N VAL A 51 -12.51 9.07 13.74
CA VAL A 51 -12.91 9.02 15.17
C VAL A 51 -13.06 10.43 15.76
N HIS A 52 -13.75 11.31 15.06
CA HIS A 52 -14.21 12.59 15.59
C HIS A 52 -15.66 12.83 15.19
#